data_AF-A0A484YIW7-F1
#
_entry.id   AF-A0A484YIW7-F1
#
_cell.length_a   1.000
_cell.length_b   1.000
_cell.length_c   1.000
_cell.angle_alpha   90.00
_cell.angle_beta   90.00
_cell.angle_gamma   90.00
#
_symmetry.space_group_name_H-M   'P 1'
#
loop_
_entity.id
_entity.type
_entity.pdbx_description
1 polymer ?
#
loop_
_entity_poly.entity_id
_entity_poly.type
_entity_poly.pdbx_seq_one_letter_code
_entity_poly.pdbx_strand_id
1 'polypeptide(L)' 'MNIRPLHDRVIVKRKEVETKSAGGIVLTGSAAAKSTRGEVLAVGNGRYP' A
#
# COMPACT_ATOMS: atom_id res chain seq x y z
N MET A 1 -3.24 12.41 -13.21
CA MET A 1 -4.11 12.79 -12.08
C MET A 1 -3.21 13.18 -10.92
N ASN A 2 -3.15 14.48 -10.55
CA ASN A 2 -2.27 14.97 -9.49
C ASN A 2 -3.08 15.12 -8.19
N ILE A 3 -3.12 14.07 -7.37
CA ILE A 3 -3.82 14.12 -6.08
C ILE A 3 -2.82 14.64 -5.04
N ARG A 4 -3.15 15.79 -4.45
CA ARG A 4 -2.36 16.38 -3.36
C ARG A 4 -2.98 16.02 -2.01
N PRO A 5 -2.25 15.33 -1.12
CA PRO A 5 -2.73 15.05 0.24
C PRO A 5 -2.86 16.33 1.06
N LEU A 6 -3.84 16.35 1.97
CA LEU A 6 -4.08 17.44 2.92
C LEU A 6 -3.50 17.07 4.30
N HIS A 7 -2.97 18.05 5.02
CA HIS A 7 -2.43 17.91 6.38
C HIS A 7 -1.38 16.78 6.50
N ASP A 8 -1.55 15.83 7.42
CA ASP A 8 -0.61 14.72 7.66
C ASP A 8 -0.88 13.48 6.81
N ARG A 9 -1.86 13.55 5.90
CA ARG A 9 -2.31 12.37 5.15
C ARG A 9 -1.25 11.93 4.14
N VAL A 10 -1.18 10.63 3.93
CA VAL A 10 -0.26 10.00 2.99
C VAL A 10 -1.05 9.20 1.97
N ILE A 11 -0.70 9.35 0.70
CA ILE A 11 -1.29 8.58 -0.38
C ILE A 11 -0.36 7.41 -0.67
N VAL A 12 -0.88 6.21 -0.46
CA VAL A 12 -0.18 4.96 -0.72
C VAL A 12 -0.89 4.17 -1.81
N LYS A 13 -0.11 3.68 -2.77
CA LYS A 13 -0.55 2.65 -3.72
C LYS A 13 -0.21 1.30 -3.13
N ARG A 14 -1.21 0.46 -2.87
CA ARG A 14 -0.98 -0.92 -2.42
C ARG A 14 -0.16 -1.67 -3.46
N LYS A 15 0.91 -2.34 -3.03
CA LYS A 15 1.64 -3.27 -3.91
C LYS A 15 0.80 -4.52 -4.10
N GLU A 16 0.93 -5.13 -5.27
CA GLU A 16 0.26 -6.37 -5.58
C GLU A 16 0.63 -7.45 -4.58
N VAL A 17 -0.33 -8.33 -4.28
CA VAL A 17 -0.18 -9.39 -3.29
C VAL A 17 0.83 -10.40 -3.83
N GLU A 18 1.78 -10.80 -2.99
CA GLU A 18 2.74 -11.85 -3.32
C GLU A 18 1.97 -13.15 -3.61
N THR A 19 2.05 -13.62 -4.85
CA THR A 19 1.33 -14.82 -5.31
C THR A 19 1.90 -16.11 -4.72
N LYS A 20 3.06 -16.04 -4.06
CA LYS A 20 3.73 -17.15 -3.41
C LYS A 20 3.98 -16.80 -1.95
N SER A 21 3.64 -17.71 -1.05
CA SER A 21 4.05 -17.61 0.36
C SER A 21 5.56 -17.86 0.50
N ALA A 22 6.14 -17.52 1.65
CA ALA A 22 7.56 -17.75 1.95
C ALA A 22 8.00 -19.22 1.79
N GLY A 23 7.06 -20.17 1.86
CA GLY A 23 7.29 -21.60 1.64
C GLY A 23 7.14 -22.08 0.18
N GLY A 24 6.96 -21.16 -0.78
CA GLY A 24 6.83 -21.49 -2.20
C GLY A 24 5.43 -21.93 -2.64
N ILE A 25 4.44 -21.87 -1.75
CA ILE A 25 3.05 -22.25 -2.04
C ILE A 25 2.36 -21.12 -2.81
N VAL A 26 1.78 -21.45 -3.96
CA VAL A 26 0.98 -20.51 -4.76
C VAL A 26 -0.35 -20.26 -4.06
N LEU A 27 -0.61 -19.02 -3.67
CA LEU A 27 -1.85 -18.60 -3.03
C LEU A 27 -2.92 -18.43 -4.11
N THR A 28 -4.03 -19.16 -3.99
CA THR A 28 -5.22 -18.95 -4.82
C THR A 28 -5.93 -17.66 -4.38
N GLY A 29 -6.65 -17.00 -5.30
CA GLY A 29 -7.15 -15.62 -5.11
C GLY A 29 -7.98 -15.35 -3.84
N SER A 30 -8.51 -16.39 -3.18
CA SER A 30 -9.23 -16.28 -1.90
C SER A 30 -8.31 -16.27 -0.66
N ALA A 31 -7.13 -16.90 -0.76
CA ALA A 31 -6.12 -16.98 0.31
C ALA A 31 -5.08 -15.84 0.24
N ALA A 32 -5.12 -15.03 -0.81
CA ALA A 32 -4.28 -13.85 -0.98
C ALA A 32 -4.67 -12.77 0.05
N ALA A 33 -3.94 -12.71 1.17
CA ALA A 33 -4.14 -11.69 2.20
C ALA A 33 -3.89 -10.28 1.62
N LYS A 34 -4.64 -9.28 2.10
CA LYS A 34 -4.45 -7.88 1.68
C LYS A 34 -2.99 -7.48 1.91
N SER A 35 -2.33 -6.99 0.86
CA SER A 35 -0.95 -6.50 0.95
C SER A 35 -0.86 -5.38 1.98
N THR A 36 -0.06 -5.61 3.02
CA THR A 36 0.30 -4.62 4.04
C THR A 36 1.41 -3.70 3.56
N ARG A 37 2.00 -4.00 2.40
CA ARG A 37 3.05 -3.20 1.78
C ARG A 37 2.47 -2.32 0.67
N GLY A 38 2.90 -1.07 0.63
CA GLY A 38 2.50 -0.11 -0.37
C GLY A 38 3.64 0.88 -0.62
N GLU A 39 3.57 1.52 -1.77
CA GLU A 39 4.50 2.59 -2.14
C GLU A 39 3.83 3.94 -1.91
N VAL A 40 4.59 4.87 -1.31
CA VAL A 40 4.10 6.22 -1.02
C VAL A 40 4.24 7.07 -2.28
N LEU A 41 3.13 7.60 -2.79
CA LEU A 41 3.12 8.45 -3.96
C LEU A 41 3.12 9.95 -3.60
N ALA A 42 2.56 10.31 -2.46
CA ALA A 42 2.54 11.70 -1.99
C ALA A 42 2.39 11.77 -0.47
N VAL A 43 3.06 12.75 0.13
CA VAL A 43 3.00 13.07 1.57
C VAL A 43 2.47 14.50 1.76
N GLY A 44 1.62 14.69 2.76
CA GLY A 44 1.12 16.00 3.13
C GLY A 44 2.13 16.80 3.96
N ASN A 45 1.87 18.10 4.14
CA ASN A 45 2.77 19.04 4.82
C ASN A 45 2.91 18.80 6.33
N GLY A 46 2.22 17.81 6.90
CA GLY A 46 2.34 17.41 8.30
C GLY A 46 1.25 18.01 9.21
N ARG A 47 1.28 17.60 10.48
CA ARG A 47 0.40 18.14 11.52
C ARG A 47 0.85 19.56 11.86
N TYR A 48 -0.08 20.50 11.86
CA TYR A 48 0.20 21.88 12.28
C TYR A 48 0.66 21.87 13.75
N PRO A 49 1.66 22.69 14.14
CA PRO A 49 2.13 22.80 15.52
C PRO A 49 1.03 23.26 16.49
#